data_AF-E2A1Y6-F1
#
_entry.id   AF-E2A1Y6-F1
#
_cell.length_a   1.000
_cell.length_b   1.000
_cell.length_c   1.000
_cell.angle_alpha   90.00
_cell.angle_beta   90.00
_cell.angle_gamma   90.00
#
_symmetry.space_group_name_H-M   'P 1'
#
loop_
_entity.id
_entity.type
_entity.pdbx_description
1 polymer ?
#
loop_
_entity_poly.entity_id
_entity_poly.type
_entity_poly.pdbx_seq_one_letter_code
_entity_poly.pdbx_strand_id
1 'polypeptide(L)'
;MLRIPELVLMQIARSSTLLAWQLIPLPSLSIVIHLSRVPNGGPEYRYQYWPIQHMYYDKEPYLPTHPTNMALSERYWLSSKGISIYVNETSPLFLDQNNYLDNHLCLIAKNKAPYRHRDSIQLNYELGVFLDPKTAHQNMVKTHLGKPTGHPDERMIQHPIWSTWARYKANITDKIVETYADEIIANKFYNSQIEIDDKWETCYGSAVFDPIKFPNVTALVQRLKQKGFRVTLWIHPFINRDCEPAYSTALQNSFFVKDLNRRVQMSWWQELFIRWLQANVFMPSLQYSFVPWDYDKETIAICKKYTDLHANMTPEILNAMQQAITKGTPVNPPIWWIDPTDEEAYKINDEYLLGETILAAPVTQEGFTRRDIYLPIGTWFDPNKGTIINGPTWLRDYDAPLDILPYFIKKKHY
;
A
#
# COMPACT_ATOMS: atom_id res chain seq x y z
N MET A 1 -25.16 -21.39 31.77
CA MET A 1 -24.94 -20.04 32.32
C MET A 1 -23.66 -19.48 31.71
N LEU A 2 -23.77 -18.89 30.52
CA LEU A 2 -22.70 -18.12 29.88
C LEU A 2 -23.09 -16.66 30.03
N ARG A 3 -22.34 -15.91 30.85
CA ARG A 3 -22.53 -14.47 31.03
C ARG A 3 -21.93 -13.77 29.81
N ILE A 4 -22.79 -13.10 29.05
CA ILE A 4 -22.45 -12.12 28.03
C ILE A 4 -22.11 -10.81 28.78
N PRO A 5 -20.91 -10.24 28.70
CA PRO A 5 -20.68 -8.87 29.17
C PRO A 5 -21.20 -7.89 28.11
N GLU A 6 -22.36 -7.31 28.43
CA GLU A 6 -22.80 -5.94 28.14
C GLU A 6 -22.44 -5.32 26.77
N LEU A 7 -23.35 -5.50 25.81
CA LEU A 7 -23.62 -4.51 24.76
C LEU A 7 -24.36 -3.33 25.43
N VAL A 8 -23.67 -2.23 25.73
CA VAL A 8 -24.33 -0.98 26.13
C VAL A 8 -24.80 -0.27 24.87
N LEU A 9 -26.04 -0.56 24.46
CA LEU A 9 -26.84 0.29 23.58
C LEU A 9 -27.44 1.42 24.44
N MET A 10 -26.84 2.62 24.38
CA MET A 10 -27.40 3.87 24.92
C MET A 10 -27.24 4.92 23.81
N GLN A 11 -28.22 5.72 23.38
CA GLN A 11 -29.56 6.00 23.86
C GLN A 11 -30.32 6.62 22.66
N ILE A 12 -31.44 6.01 22.23
CA ILE A 12 -32.41 6.69 21.36
C ILE A 12 -33.29 7.52 22.30
N ALA A 13 -33.08 8.83 22.36
CA ALA A 13 -33.97 9.73 23.08
C ALA A 13 -35.28 9.91 22.27
N ARG A 14 -36.35 9.24 22.71
CA ARG A 14 -37.73 9.67 22.48
C ARG A 14 -38.31 10.10 23.83
N SER A 15 -38.63 11.38 23.96
CA SER A 15 -39.50 11.90 25.02
C SER A 15 -40.62 12.68 24.35
N SER A 16 -41.84 12.29 24.68
CA SER A 16 -43.10 12.84 24.20
C SER A 16 -43.50 14.06 25.02
N THR A 17 -43.55 15.24 24.38
CA THR A 17 -44.45 16.35 24.75
C THR A 17 -44.51 17.32 23.57
N LEU A 18 -45.73 17.67 23.15
CA LEU A 18 -46.03 18.56 22.03
C LEU A 18 -45.32 19.92 22.20
N LEU A 19 -44.45 20.29 21.26
CA LEU A 19 -44.10 21.68 20.91
C LEU A 19 -43.33 21.69 19.58
N ALA A 20 -43.87 22.45 18.62
CA ALA A 20 -43.28 22.97 17.38
C ALA A 20 -42.26 22.10 16.61
N TRP A 21 -42.66 21.64 15.42
CA TRP A 21 -41.75 21.13 14.40
C TRP A 21 -40.83 22.26 13.90
N GLN A 22 -39.61 22.32 14.42
CA GLN A 22 -38.46 22.84 13.71
C GLN A 22 -37.57 21.64 13.38
N LEU A 23 -37.50 21.29 12.09
CA LEU A 23 -36.50 20.35 11.57
C LEU A 23 -35.12 20.98 11.79
N ILE A 24 -34.52 20.73 12.95
CA ILE A 24 -33.10 20.96 13.16
C ILE A 24 -32.38 19.79 12.46
N PRO A 25 -31.58 20.04 11.41
CA PRO A 25 -30.75 18.98 10.86
C PRO A 25 -29.79 18.53 11.96
N LEU A 26 -29.87 17.26 12.37
CA LEU A 26 -28.88 16.65 13.24
C LEU A 26 -27.50 16.87 12.60
N PRO A 27 -26.53 17.53 13.26
CA PRO A 27 -25.32 18.00 12.59
C PRO A 27 -24.34 16.86 12.21
N SER A 28 -24.60 15.64 12.70
CA SER A 28 -23.82 14.45 12.39
C SER A 28 -24.51 13.16 12.83
N LEU A 29 -24.20 12.05 12.17
CA LEU A 29 -24.54 10.69 12.62
C LEU A 29 -23.24 9.96 12.96
N SER A 30 -23.18 9.24 14.08
CA SER A 30 -21.97 8.53 14.51
C SER A 30 -22.25 7.13 15.04
N ILE A 31 -21.29 6.23 14.86
CA ILE A 31 -21.17 5.00 15.63
C ILE A 31 -19.87 5.03 16.42
N VAL A 32 -19.89 4.50 17.64
CA VAL A 32 -18.75 4.47 18.57
C VAL A 32 -18.42 3.01 18.85
N ILE A 33 -17.16 2.65 18.68
CA ILE A 33 -16.67 1.28 18.78
C ILE A 33 -15.53 1.25 19.79
N HIS A 34 -15.64 0.37 20.79
CA HIS A 34 -14.55 0.12 21.72
C HIS A 34 -13.42 -0.64 21.02
N LEU A 35 -12.22 -0.09 21.06
CA LEU A 35 -11.01 -0.72 20.54
C LEU A 35 -10.54 -1.74 21.58
N SER A 36 -10.79 -3.03 21.35
CA SER A 36 -10.16 -4.09 22.14
C SER A 36 -8.63 -4.00 22.06
N ARG A 37 -7.92 -4.61 23.02
CA ARG A 37 -6.45 -4.55 23.21
C ARG A 37 -5.54 -5.00 22.04
N VAL A 38 -6.09 -5.28 20.85
CA VAL A 38 -5.41 -6.00 19.77
C VAL A 38 -5.89 -5.44 18.41
N PRO A 39 -5.04 -5.35 17.36
CA PRO A 39 -5.12 -4.33 16.32
C PRO A 39 -6.40 -4.36 15.51
N ASN A 40 -6.75 -3.16 15.05
CA ASN A 40 -7.69 -2.99 13.96
C ASN A 40 -6.89 -2.78 12.66
N GLY A 41 -7.42 -3.15 11.50
CA GLY A 41 -7.00 -2.63 10.20
C GLY A 41 -7.67 -1.28 9.96
N GLY A 42 -7.03 -0.39 9.20
CA GLY A 42 -7.54 0.93 8.88
C GLY A 42 -6.74 1.57 7.74
N PRO A 43 -7.03 2.84 7.37
CA PRO A 43 -6.29 3.52 6.30
C PRO A 43 -4.81 3.66 6.66
N GLU A 44 -3.95 3.65 5.65
CA GLU A 44 -2.54 3.95 5.81
C GLU A 44 -2.34 5.45 5.99
N TYR A 45 -1.62 5.88 7.02
CA TYR A 45 -1.29 7.30 7.24
C TYR A 45 0.20 7.58 7.08
N ARG A 46 0.55 8.82 6.70
CA ARG A 46 1.96 9.27 6.59
C ARG A 46 2.77 9.01 7.87
N TYR A 47 2.15 9.25 9.03
CA TYR A 47 2.74 8.94 10.33
C TYR A 47 1.84 7.94 11.02
N GLN A 48 2.05 6.66 10.73
CA GLN A 48 1.30 5.58 11.33
C GLN A 48 2.16 4.84 12.34
N TYR A 49 1.72 4.84 13.59
CA TYR A 49 2.37 4.11 14.68
C TYR A 49 1.60 2.84 14.96
N TRP A 50 2.33 1.73 15.06
CA TRP A 50 1.77 0.47 15.49
C TRP A 50 1.93 0.30 17.01
N PRO A 51 0.93 -0.27 17.71
CA PRO A 51 -0.38 -0.72 17.23
C PRO A 51 -1.36 0.43 16.90
N ILE A 52 -2.12 0.31 15.80
CA ILE A 52 -2.94 1.45 15.32
C ILE A 52 -4.07 1.87 16.25
N GLN A 53 -4.48 1.02 17.19
CA GLN A 53 -5.53 1.37 18.15
C GLN A 53 -5.10 2.50 19.10
N HIS A 54 -3.80 2.80 19.19
CA HIS A 54 -3.29 3.93 19.97
C HIS A 54 -3.20 5.23 19.17
N MET A 55 -3.51 5.20 17.87
CA MET A 55 -3.54 6.40 17.05
C MET A 55 -4.59 7.39 17.57
N TYR A 56 -4.33 8.68 17.37
CA TYR A 56 -5.23 9.76 17.75
C TYR A 56 -5.77 10.44 16.49
N TYR A 57 -7.09 10.57 16.40
CA TYR A 57 -7.76 11.33 15.34
C TYR A 57 -8.79 12.28 15.94
N ASP A 58 -8.75 13.56 15.56
CA ASP A 58 -9.78 14.54 15.92
C ASP A 58 -10.64 14.87 14.71
N LYS A 59 -11.71 14.08 14.53
CA LYS A 59 -12.73 14.32 13.50
C LYS A 59 -12.09 14.59 12.13
N GLU A 60 -11.15 13.74 11.75
CA GLU A 60 -10.39 13.83 10.51
C GLU A 60 -11.23 13.33 9.34
N PRO A 61 -11.28 14.04 8.20
CA PRO A 61 -12.02 13.56 7.04
C PRO A 61 -11.37 12.31 6.44
N TYR A 62 -12.19 11.31 6.10
CA TYR A 62 -11.73 10.05 5.51
C TYR A 62 -11.56 10.18 4.00
N LEU A 63 -10.52 10.93 3.59
CA LEU A 63 -10.17 11.20 2.20
C LEU A 63 -8.65 11.29 2.04
N PRO A 64 -8.11 10.87 0.88
CA PRO A 64 -6.74 11.20 0.50
C PRO A 64 -6.56 12.73 0.49
N THR A 65 -5.76 13.25 1.43
CA THR A 65 -5.51 14.68 1.58
C THR A 65 -4.08 14.93 2.02
N HIS A 66 -3.46 16.00 1.54
CA HIS A 66 -2.15 16.45 2.03
C HIS A 66 -2.37 17.51 3.14
N PRO A 67 -1.66 17.50 4.28
CA PRO A 67 -0.45 16.71 4.59
C PRO A 67 -0.67 15.42 5.41
N THR A 68 -1.90 15.18 5.89
CA THR A 68 -2.23 14.07 6.82
C THR A 68 -2.26 12.69 6.13
N ASN A 69 -2.38 12.65 4.80
CA ASN A 69 -2.26 11.57 3.81
C ASN A 69 -2.88 10.22 4.18
N MET A 70 -3.84 9.78 3.35
CA MET A 70 -4.17 8.37 3.07
C MET A 70 -3.82 8.09 1.61
N ALA A 71 -2.96 7.10 1.32
CA ALA A 71 -2.60 6.76 -0.07
C ALA A 71 -3.71 5.96 -0.76
N LEU A 72 -4.31 5.02 -0.02
CA LEU A 72 -5.50 4.24 -0.39
C LEU A 72 -6.46 4.27 0.81
N SER A 73 -7.72 4.66 0.56
CA SER A 73 -8.74 4.86 1.59
C SER A 73 -9.88 3.84 1.46
N GLU A 74 -9.55 2.57 1.66
CA GLU A 74 -10.56 1.52 1.74
C GLU A 74 -11.38 1.65 3.02
N ARG A 75 -12.69 1.81 2.91
CA ARG A 75 -13.61 2.06 4.05
C ARG A 75 -13.93 0.78 4.82
N TYR A 76 -12.88 0.05 5.19
CA TYR A 76 -12.92 -1.26 5.79
C TYR A 76 -12.00 -1.30 7.02
N TRP A 77 -12.55 -1.76 8.14
CA TRP A 77 -11.82 -2.02 9.38
C TRP A 77 -11.97 -3.49 9.77
N LEU A 78 -10.89 -4.06 10.29
CA LEU A 78 -10.82 -5.46 10.68
C LEU A 78 -10.22 -5.59 12.07
N SER A 79 -10.91 -6.24 13.00
CA SER A 79 -10.40 -6.52 14.33
C SER A 79 -9.84 -7.94 14.42
N SER A 80 -8.77 -8.10 15.20
CA SER A 80 -8.25 -9.38 15.70
C SER A 80 -9.28 -10.30 16.39
N LYS A 81 -10.45 -9.80 16.79
CA LYS A 81 -11.56 -10.61 17.32
C LYS A 81 -12.54 -11.09 16.24
N GLY A 82 -12.17 -10.97 14.96
CA GLY A 82 -13.03 -11.37 13.85
C GLY A 82 -14.19 -10.40 13.59
N ILE A 83 -14.07 -9.14 14.01
CA ILE A 83 -15.08 -8.11 13.72
C ILE A 83 -14.66 -7.38 12.44
N SER A 84 -15.55 -7.28 11.46
CA SER A 84 -15.37 -6.42 10.28
C SER A 84 -16.37 -5.27 10.28
N ILE A 85 -15.92 -4.10 9.86
CA ILE A 85 -16.78 -2.95 9.63
C ILE A 85 -16.52 -2.43 8.22
N TYR A 86 -17.59 -2.20 7.48
CA TYR A 86 -17.53 -1.55 6.18
C TYR A 86 -18.43 -0.33 6.18
N VAL A 87 -17.93 0.82 5.73
CA VAL A 87 -18.72 2.04 5.60
C VAL A 87 -18.91 2.35 4.13
N ASN A 88 -20.15 2.53 3.71
CA ASN A 88 -20.48 2.82 2.33
C ASN A 88 -19.78 4.11 1.86
N GLU A 89 -19.21 4.08 0.65
CA GLU A 89 -18.46 5.18 0.03
C GLU A 89 -19.26 6.48 -0.06
N THR A 90 -20.59 6.38 -0.15
CA THR A 90 -21.43 7.56 -0.17
C THR A 90 -21.36 8.32 1.15
N SER A 91 -21.06 7.73 2.30
CA SER A 91 -21.07 8.46 3.59
C SER A 91 -19.99 9.57 3.64
N PRO A 92 -20.31 10.84 3.99
CA PRO A 92 -19.29 11.88 4.17
C PRO A 92 -18.56 11.69 5.51
N LEU A 93 -17.62 10.76 5.51
CA LEU A 93 -17.06 10.11 6.69
C LEU A 93 -15.92 10.88 7.33
N PHE A 94 -15.96 10.98 8.65
CA PHE A 94 -14.92 11.51 9.51
C PHE A 94 -14.57 10.46 10.56
N LEU A 95 -13.30 10.39 10.95
CA LEU A 95 -12.81 9.54 12.01
C LEU A 95 -12.48 10.35 13.25
N ASP A 96 -12.92 9.87 14.40
CA ASP A 96 -12.44 10.30 15.71
C ASP A 96 -11.89 9.08 16.43
N GLN A 97 -10.70 9.15 17.00
CA GLN A 97 -10.12 8.02 17.72
C GLN A 97 -9.29 8.51 18.89
N ASN A 98 -9.53 7.95 20.08
CA ASN A 98 -8.85 8.34 21.32
C ASN A 98 -8.86 9.85 21.60
N ASN A 99 -9.87 10.56 21.09
CA ASN A 99 -10.04 12.00 21.28
C ASN A 99 -11.24 12.28 22.17
N TYR A 100 -12.45 11.94 21.70
CA TYR A 100 -13.65 12.11 22.52
C TYR A 100 -13.74 11.09 23.66
N LEU A 101 -13.30 9.86 23.39
CA LEU A 101 -13.26 8.75 24.36
C LEU A 101 -11.98 7.93 24.15
N ASP A 102 -11.24 7.70 25.24
CA ASP A 102 -10.06 6.84 25.24
C ASP A 102 -10.44 5.41 24.83
N ASN A 103 -9.60 4.77 24.02
CA ASN A 103 -9.78 3.43 23.48
C ASN A 103 -11.05 3.25 22.64
N HIS A 104 -11.52 4.30 21.96
CA HIS A 104 -12.67 4.22 21.06
C HIS A 104 -12.36 4.80 19.68
N LEU A 105 -12.97 4.19 18.65
CA LEU A 105 -13.07 4.74 17.30
C LEU A 105 -14.52 5.16 17.06
N CYS A 106 -14.70 6.39 16.60
CA CYS A 106 -15.99 6.91 16.16
C CYS A 106 -15.96 7.14 14.65
N LEU A 107 -16.91 6.52 13.94
CA LEU A 107 -17.14 6.73 12.53
C LEU A 107 -18.30 7.72 12.39
N ILE A 108 -18.06 8.88 11.79
CA ILE A 108 -18.99 10.00 11.84
C ILE A 108 -19.31 10.51 10.44
N ALA A 109 -20.58 10.51 10.04
CA ALA A 109 -21.02 11.19 8.82
C ALA A 109 -21.36 12.67 9.12
N LYS A 110 -20.75 13.62 8.39
CA LYS A 110 -20.97 15.06 8.57
C LYS A 110 -21.05 15.84 7.26
N ASN A 111 -21.91 16.86 7.20
CA ASN A 111 -21.88 17.89 6.16
C ASN A 111 -20.85 18.95 6.51
N LYS A 112 -19.57 18.59 6.39
CA LYS A 112 -18.46 19.50 6.63
C LYS A 112 -17.44 19.34 5.51
N ALA A 113 -16.79 20.45 5.15
CA ALA A 113 -15.61 20.42 4.31
C ALA A 113 -14.59 19.38 4.82
N PRO A 114 -13.91 18.62 3.93
CA PRO A 114 -13.85 18.79 2.47
C PRO A 114 -14.98 18.07 1.69
N TYR A 115 -15.92 17.40 2.35
CA TYR A 115 -17.07 16.84 1.65
C TYR A 115 -17.99 17.97 1.16
N ARG A 116 -18.54 17.80 -0.05
CA ARG A 116 -19.57 18.70 -0.58
C ARG A 116 -20.79 18.67 0.33
N HIS A 117 -21.41 19.84 0.51
CA HIS A 117 -22.67 19.94 1.23
C HIS A 117 -23.75 19.04 0.60
N ARG A 118 -24.56 18.40 1.44
CA ARG A 118 -25.66 17.52 1.02
C ARG A 118 -26.93 17.87 1.77
N ASP A 119 -28.08 17.71 1.15
CA ASP A 119 -29.36 18.04 1.81
C ASP A 119 -29.71 17.04 2.93
N SER A 120 -29.22 15.79 2.82
CA SER A 120 -29.30 14.79 3.87
C SER A 120 -27.97 14.06 4.07
N ILE A 121 -27.70 13.70 5.33
CA ILE A 121 -26.53 12.91 5.73
C ILE A 121 -27.02 11.54 6.17
N GLN A 122 -26.38 10.50 5.64
CA GLN A 122 -26.56 9.13 6.10
C GLN A 122 -25.21 8.53 6.44
N LEU A 123 -25.19 7.67 7.46
CA LEU A 123 -24.05 6.80 7.77
C LEU A 123 -24.50 5.37 7.53
N ASN A 124 -24.22 4.86 6.34
CA ASN A 124 -24.56 3.49 5.95
C ASN A 124 -23.33 2.61 6.19
N TYR A 125 -23.45 1.63 7.08
CA TYR A 125 -22.37 0.73 7.45
C TYR A 125 -22.86 -0.71 7.64
N GLU A 126 -21.96 -1.66 7.49
CA GLU A 126 -22.17 -3.08 7.74
C GLU A 126 -21.20 -3.55 8.83
N LEU A 127 -21.70 -4.36 9.76
CA LEU A 127 -20.92 -4.98 10.84
C LEU A 127 -20.99 -6.50 10.68
N GLY A 128 -19.83 -7.14 10.57
CA GLY A 128 -19.70 -8.59 10.57
C GLY A 128 -18.99 -9.09 11.84
N VAL A 129 -19.42 -10.24 12.34
CA VAL A 129 -18.79 -10.91 13.49
C VAL A 129 -18.50 -12.36 13.09
N PHE A 130 -17.23 -12.73 13.16
CA PHE A 130 -16.71 -14.01 12.72
C PHE A 130 -15.84 -14.64 13.80
N LEU A 131 -15.44 -15.88 13.58
CA LEU A 131 -14.62 -16.63 14.53
C LEU A 131 -13.25 -15.97 14.77
N ASP A 132 -12.68 -15.40 13.72
CA ASP A 132 -11.30 -14.92 13.68
C ASP A 132 -11.14 -13.87 12.55
N PRO A 133 -10.07 -13.05 12.56
CA PRO A 133 -9.86 -11.99 11.57
C PRO A 133 -9.68 -12.50 10.14
N LYS A 134 -9.13 -13.71 9.95
CA LYS A 134 -8.93 -14.30 8.62
C LYS A 134 -10.28 -14.63 7.98
N THR A 135 -11.18 -15.27 8.74
CA THR A 135 -12.55 -15.56 8.31
C THR A 135 -13.34 -14.27 8.01
N ALA A 136 -13.18 -13.25 8.86
CA ALA A 136 -13.80 -11.94 8.62
C ALA A 136 -13.31 -11.28 7.33
N HIS A 137 -12.00 -11.29 7.08
CA HIS A 137 -11.42 -10.73 5.85
C HIS A 137 -11.90 -11.48 4.60
N GLN A 138 -11.91 -12.80 4.64
CA GLN A 138 -12.39 -13.62 3.52
C GLN A 138 -13.86 -13.35 3.19
N ASN A 139 -14.69 -13.09 4.20
CA ASN A 139 -16.07 -12.68 3.97
C ASN A 139 -16.13 -11.32 3.26
N MET A 140 -15.38 -10.33 3.75
CA MET A 140 -15.32 -8.98 3.16
C MET A 140 -14.83 -8.97 1.71
N VAL A 141 -13.87 -9.83 1.38
CA VAL A 141 -13.41 -10.04 0.01
C VAL A 141 -14.53 -10.58 -0.89
N LYS A 142 -15.37 -11.47 -0.37
CA LYS A 142 -16.51 -12.02 -1.11
C LYS A 142 -17.64 -11.02 -1.32
N THR A 143 -17.89 -10.14 -0.34
CA THR A 143 -19.09 -9.29 -0.30
C THR A 143 -18.87 -7.88 -0.80
N HIS A 144 -17.69 -7.28 -0.55
CA HIS A 144 -17.45 -5.85 -0.81
C HIS A 144 -16.17 -5.56 -1.60
N LEU A 145 -15.05 -6.20 -1.28
CA LEU A 145 -13.74 -5.83 -1.87
C LEU A 145 -13.49 -6.48 -3.24
N GLY A 146 -14.11 -7.64 -3.50
CA GLY A 146 -13.87 -8.41 -4.70
C GLY A 146 -12.50 -9.09 -4.73
N LYS A 147 -12.24 -9.85 -5.81
CA LYS A 147 -10.98 -10.56 -6.03
C LYS A 147 -10.34 -10.13 -7.35
N PRO A 148 -9.01 -10.15 -7.46
CA PRO A 148 -8.35 -10.01 -8.75
C PRO A 148 -8.84 -11.06 -9.75
N THR A 149 -8.99 -10.68 -11.01
CA THR A 149 -9.42 -11.58 -12.09
C THR A 149 -8.25 -12.21 -12.86
N GLY A 150 -7.02 -11.75 -12.60
CA GLY A 150 -5.79 -12.22 -13.21
C GLY A 150 -4.57 -11.62 -12.52
N HIS A 151 -3.38 -11.91 -13.05
CA HIS A 151 -2.13 -11.31 -12.60
C HIS A 151 -1.43 -10.56 -13.75
N PRO A 152 -0.49 -9.65 -13.45
CA PRO A 152 0.35 -9.02 -14.46
C PRO A 152 1.15 -10.06 -15.26
N ASP A 153 1.70 -9.65 -16.40
CA ASP A 153 2.55 -10.53 -17.22
C ASP A 153 3.72 -11.09 -16.42
N GLU A 154 3.98 -12.39 -16.59
CA GLU A 154 4.98 -13.10 -15.79
C GLU A 154 6.38 -12.48 -15.89
N ARG A 155 6.75 -11.87 -17.04
CA ARG A 155 8.04 -11.19 -17.16
C ARG A 155 8.15 -9.99 -16.24
N MET A 156 7.06 -9.26 -15.99
CA MET A 156 7.07 -8.11 -15.05
C MET A 156 7.33 -8.52 -13.61
N ILE A 157 7.04 -9.78 -13.28
CA ILE A 157 7.28 -10.38 -11.98
C ILE A 157 8.70 -10.97 -11.96
N GLN A 158 9.07 -11.69 -13.02
CA GLN A 158 10.35 -12.39 -13.10
C GLN A 158 11.56 -11.46 -13.29
N HIS A 159 11.38 -10.33 -13.96
CA HIS A 159 12.48 -9.45 -14.38
C HIS A 159 12.22 -7.98 -14.01
N PRO A 160 13.29 -7.21 -13.68
CA PRO A 160 13.13 -5.84 -13.23
C PRO A 160 12.42 -4.92 -14.21
N ILE A 161 11.65 -4.00 -13.63
CA ILE A 161 11.12 -2.79 -14.28
C ILE A 161 12.18 -1.69 -14.19
N TRP A 162 12.55 -1.11 -15.33
CA TRP A 162 13.62 -0.10 -15.41
C TRP A 162 13.04 1.30 -15.64
N SER A 163 13.08 2.17 -14.63
CA SER A 163 12.71 3.58 -14.79
C SER A 163 13.90 4.46 -15.17
N THR A 164 13.63 5.48 -15.99
CA THR A 164 14.60 6.53 -16.35
C THR A 164 14.67 7.67 -15.33
N TRP A 165 13.69 7.76 -14.41
CA TRP A 165 13.50 8.91 -13.51
C TRP A 165 14.67 9.15 -12.56
N ALA A 166 15.21 8.15 -11.88
CA ALA A 166 16.20 8.48 -10.86
C ALA A 166 17.49 9.04 -11.41
N ARG A 167 17.96 8.48 -12.53
CA ARG A 167 19.25 8.84 -13.09
C ARG A 167 19.14 10.14 -13.87
N TYR A 168 18.14 10.22 -14.74
CA TYR A 168 18.02 11.31 -15.69
C TYR A 168 17.04 12.39 -15.24
N LYS A 169 16.20 12.09 -14.24
CA LYS A 169 15.08 12.95 -13.81
C LYS A 169 14.30 13.38 -15.05
N ALA A 170 14.08 14.68 -15.21
CA ALA A 170 13.39 15.25 -16.34
C ALA A 170 14.22 15.35 -17.64
N ASN A 171 15.50 14.96 -17.63
CA ASN A 171 16.44 15.16 -18.75
C ASN A 171 16.59 13.92 -19.64
N ILE A 172 15.46 13.35 -20.08
CA ILE A 172 15.42 12.22 -21.01
C ILE A 172 15.23 12.66 -22.47
N THR A 173 15.75 11.87 -23.41
CA THR A 173 15.59 11.98 -24.87
C THR A 173 15.53 10.58 -25.49
N ASP A 174 15.10 10.48 -26.76
CA ASP A 174 15.12 9.25 -27.56
C ASP A 174 16.46 8.49 -27.43
N LYS A 175 17.56 9.21 -27.64
CA LYS A 175 18.92 8.66 -27.54
C LYS A 175 19.29 8.20 -26.13
N ILE A 176 18.89 8.95 -25.10
CA ILE A 176 19.19 8.59 -23.70
C ILE A 176 18.43 7.32 -23.30
N VAL A 177 17.15 7.21 -23.66
CA VAL A 177 16.34 6.02 -23.37
C VAL A 177 16.94 4.79 -24.07
N GLU A 178 17.34 4.93 -25.34
CA GLU A 178 17.96 3.83 -26.07
C GLU A 178 19.33 3.44 -25.50
N THR A 179 20.17 4.42 -25.15
CA THR A 179 21.46 4.16 -24.50
C THR A 179 21.28 3.45 -23.16
N TYR A 180 20.28 3.84 -22.38
CA TYR A 180 19.97 3.19 -21.10
C TYR A 180 19.54 1.73 -21.29
N ALA A 181 18.73 1.44 -22.31
CA ALA A 181 18.39 0.06 -22.68
C ALA A 181 19.62 -0.76 -23.08
N ASP A 182 20.55 -0.15 -23.85
CA ASP A 182 21.80 -0.78 -24.25
C ASP A 182 22.71 -1.06 -23.04
N GLU A 183 22.79 -0.15 -22.07
CA GLU A 183 23.53 -0.34 -20.82
C GLU A 183 23.00 -1.53 -20.01
N ILE A 184 21.68 -1.67 -19.88
CA ILE A 184 21.04 -2.79 -19.17
C ILE A 184 21.45 -4.13 -19.82
N ILE A 185 21.40 -4.20 -21.15
CA ILE A 185 21.80 -5.40 -21.91
C ILE A 185 23.30 -5.66 -21.76
N ALA A 186 24.14 -4.63 -21.88
CA ALA A 186 25.60 -4.75 -21.77
C ALA A 186 26.03 -5.26 -20.39
N ASN A 187 25.32 -4.86 -19.33
CA ASN A 187 25.53 -5.34 -17.96
C ASN A 187 24.89 -6.71 -17.69
N LYS A 188 24.32 -7.37 -18.71
CA LYS A 188 23.76 -8.73 -18.64
C LYS A 188 22.62 -8.87 -17.64
N PHE A 189 21.79 -7.84 -17.50
CA PHE A 189 20.54 -7.93 -16.76
C PHE A 189 19.39 -8.35 -17.68
N TYR A 190 18.59 -9.31 -17.22
CA TYR A 190 17.29 -9.60 -17.84
C TYR A 190 16.34 -8.43 -17.60
N ASN A 191 15.35 -8.26 -18.48
CA ASN A 191 14.43 -7.13 -18.43
C ASN A 191 12.98 -7.55 -18.66
N SER A 192 12.05 -6.80 -18.08
CA SER A 192 10.62 -6.89 -18.37
C SER A 192 10.14 -5.71 -19.18
N GLN A 193 10.38 -4.51 -18.66
CA GLN A 193 9.94 -3.25 -19.25
C GLN A 193 10.93 -2.13 -18.96
N ILE A 194 10.92 -1.13 -19.84
CA ILE A 194 11.59 0.15 -19.67
C ILE A 194 10.53 1.25 -19.62
N GLU A 195 10.62 2.09 -18.62
CA GLU A 195 9.71 3.20 -18.37
C GLU A 195 10.35 4.51 -18.82
N ILE A 196 9.70 5.16 -19.79
CA ILE A 196 10.01 6.52 -20.21
C ILE A 196 9.39 7.46 -19.19
N ASP A 197 10.25 8.09 -18.39
CA ASP A 197 9.90 8.76 -17.14
C ASP A 197 10.52 10.16 -17.09
N ASP A 198 9.97 10.96 -16.19
CA ASP A 198 9.50 12.33 -16.31
C ASP A 198 9.95 13.26 -17.48
N LYS A 199 9.03 14.14 -17.88
CA LYS A 199 9.20 15.24 -18.84
C LYS A 199 9.55 14.77 -20.26
N TRP A 200 8.91 13.68 -20.68
CA TRP A 200 8.80 13.28 -22.09
C TRP A 200 7.89 14.22 -22.88
N GLU A 201 6.96 14.87 -22.19
CA GLU A 201 6.03 15.87 -22.72
C GLU A 201 6.71 17.21 -23.00
N THR A 202 6.10 18.03 -23.87
CA THR A 202 6.50 19.44 -24.08
C THR A 202 6.42 20.29 -22.81
N CYS A 203 5.42 20.02 -21.97
CA CYS A 203 5.27 20.57 -20.62
C CYS A 203 4.35 19.64 -19.82
N TYR A 204 4.48 19.65 -18.49
CA TYR A 204 3.70 18.79 -17.61
C TYR A 204 2.20 18.99 -17.77
N GLY A 205 1.54 17.97 -18.31
CA GLY A 205 0.10 17.95 -18.56
C GLY A 205 -0.31 18.26 -20.00
N SER A 206 0.65 18.37 -20.93
CA SER A 206 0.33 18.52 -22.35
C SER A 206 -0.12 17.22 -23.01
N ALA A 207 0.30 16.05 -22.48
CA ALA A 207 0.12 14.74 -23.10
C ALA A 207 0.68 14.63 -24.53
N VAL A 208 1.63 15.50 -24.89
CA VAL A 208 2.24 15.56 -26.23
C VAL A 208 3.75 15.42 -26.09
N PHE A 209 4.32 14.41 -26.76
CA PHE A 209 5.77 14.20 -26.80
C PHE A 209 6.49 15.45 -27.29
N ASP A 210 7.54 15.84 -26.57
CA ASP A 210 8.45 16.90 -27.01
C ASP A 210 9.16 16.44 -28.30
N PRO A 211 8.93 17.11 -29.45
CA PRO A 211 9.47 16.66 -30.74
C PRO A 211 10.99 16.87 -30.86
N ILE A 212 11.60 17.70 -30.00
CA ILE A 212 13.04 17.89 -29.93
C ILE A 212 13.68 16.70 -29.20
N LYS A 213 13.08 16.31 -28.06
CA LYS A 213 13.57 15.17 -27.27
C LYS A 213 13.25 13.82 -27.91
N PHE A 214 12.07 13.70 -28.52
CA PHE A 214 11.50 12.47 -29.08
C PHE A 214 10.97 12.70 -30.50
N PRO A 215 11.85 12.91 -31.50
CA PRO A 215 11.44 13.24 -32.87
C PRO A 215 10.64 12.12 -33.56
N ASN A 216 10.83 10.85 -33.17
CA ASN A 216 10.04 9.72 -33.66
C ASN A 216 9.90 8.64 -32.58
N VAL A 217 8.98 8.84 -31.64
CA VAL A 217 8.71 7.89 -30.55
C VAL A 217 8.26 6.52 -31.04
N THR A 218 7.55 6.46 -32.17
CA THR A 218 7.13 5.17 -32.77
C THR A 218 8.33 4.32 -33.13
N ALA A 219 9.33 4.92 -33.76
CA ALA A 219 10.57 4.22 -34.10
C ALA A 219 11.36 3.82 -32.85
N LEU A 220 11.44 4.67 -31.83
CA LEU A 220 12.06 4.33 -30.53
C LEU A 220 11.44 3.07 -29.92
N VAL A 221 10.11 3.08 -29.78
CA VAL A 221 9.37 1.97 -29.17
C VAL A 221 9.58 0.68 -29.96
N GLN A 222 9.66 0.75 -31.29
CA GLN A 222 9.98 -0.42 -32.12
C GLN A 222 11.38 -0.96 -31.83
N ARG A 223 12.41 -0.09 -31.75
CA ARG A 223 13.79 -0.50 -31.42
C ARG A 223 13.89 -1.10 -30.01
N LEU A 224 13.24 -0.49 -29.01
CA LEU A 224 13.19 -1.03 -27.65
C LEU A 224 12.50 -2.41 -27.59
N LYS A 225 11.39 -2.58 -28.32
CA LYS A 225 10.71 -3.87 -28.44
C LYS A 225 11.57 -4.93 -29.13
N GLN A 226 12.33 -4.56 -30.16
CA GLN A 226 13.29 -5.47 -30.81
C GLN A 226 14.41 -5.92 -29.85
N LYS A 227 14.78 -5.06 -28.89
CA LYS A 227 15.73 -5.37 -27.81
C LYS A 227 15.10 -6.21 -26.67
N GLY A 228 13.82 -6.56 -26.77
CA GLY A 228 13.11 -7.44 -25.82
C GLY A 228 12.28 -6.71 -24.77
N PHE A 229 12.35 -5.37 -24.70
CA PHE A 229 11.65 -4.58 -23.67
C PHE A 229 10.17 -4.38 -24.01
N ARG A 230 9.32 -4.44 -22.99
CA ARG A 230 8.04 -3.69 -23.02
C ARG A 230 8.32 -2.23 -22.72
N VAL A 231 7.51 -1.32 -23.24
CA VAL A 231 7.69 0.11 -23.01
C VAL A 231 6.48 0.64 -22.27
N THR A 232 6.72 1.25 -21.11
CA THR A 232 5.72 1.97 -20.32
C THR A 232 6.06 3.46 -20.33
N LEU A 233 5.05 4.29 -20.08
CA LEU A 233 5.18 5.74 -20.08
C LEU A 233 4.64 6.26 -18.75
N TRP A 234 5.43 7.10 -18.08
CA TRP A 234 4.95 7.77 -16.89
C TRP A 234 3.83 8.75 -17.25
N ILE A 235 2.71 8.64 -16.56
CA ILE A 235 1.56 9.52 -16.70
C ILE A 235 1.21 10.12 -15.35
N HIS A 236 0.63 11.31 -15.35
CA HIS A 236 0.28 12.01 -14.12
C HIS A 236 -1.04 12.79 -14.25
N PRO A 237 -1.80 12.96 -13.15
CA PRO A 237 -3.10 13.63 -13.16
C PRO A 237 -3.00 15.13 -12.80
N PHE A 238 -1.92 15.82 -13.22
CA PHE A 238 -1.74 17.24 -12.95
C PHE A 238 -1.30 18.01 -14.20
N ILE A 239 -1.56 19.32 -14.23
CA ILE A 239 -1.10 20.21 -15.30
C ILE A 239 -0.40 21.39 -14.64
N ASN A 240 0.84 21.67 -15.05
CA ASN A 240 1.56 22.82 -14.50
C ASN A 240 0.98 24.13 -15.03
N ARG A 241 1.07 25.18 -14.21
CA ARG A 241 0.49 26.51 -14.52
C ARG A 241 1.04 27.17 -15.77
N ASP A 242 2.26 26.80 -16.15
CA ASP A 242 2.99 27.31 -17.31
C ASP A 242 2.78 26.47 -18.58
N CYS A 243 2.02 25.37 -18.50
CA CYS A 243 1.76 24.50 -19.63
C CYS A 243 0.54 24.97 -20.42
N GLU A 244 0.73 25.90 -21.37
CA GLU A 244 -0.35 26.46 -22.20
C GLU A 244 -0.42 25.79 -23.59
N PRO A 245 -1.62 25.61 -24.17
CA PRO A 245 -2.94 26.02 -23.67
C PRO A 245 -3.60 25.03 -22.69
N ALA A 246 -2.92 23.95 -22.28
CA ALA A 246 -3.50 22.87 -21.49
C ALA A 246 -4.05 23.36 -20.14
N TYR A 247 -3.28 24.21 -19.44
CA TYR A 247 -3.65 24.76 -18.15
C TYR A 247 -4.87 25.69 -18.25
N SER A 248 -4.85 26.68 -19.14
CA SER A 248 -5.99 27.59 -19.32
C SER A 248 -7.24 26.86 -19.77
N THR A 249 -7.11 25.86 -20.67
CA THR A 249 -8.23 25.03 -21.12
C THR A 249 -8.84 24.25 -19.96
N ALA A 250 -8.03 23.56 -19.15
CA ALA A 250 -8.51 22.80 -18.00
C ALA A 250 -9.13 23.71 -16.92
N LEU A 251 -8.59 24.92 -16.72
CA LEU A 251 -9.12 25.90 -15.78
C LEU A 251 -10.48 26.45 -16.23
N GLN A 252 -10.60 26.86 -17.49
CA GLN A 252 -11.84 27.41 -18.06
C GLN A 252 -12.98 26.37 -18.05
N ASN A 253 -12.66 25.12 -18.38
CA ASN A 253 -13.64 24.03 -18.40
C ASN A 253 -13.87 23.39 -17.01
N SER A 254 -13.28 23.95 -15.95
CA SER A 254 -13.45 23.47 -14.56
C SER A 254 -13.05 22.00 -14.33
N PHE A 255 -11.97 21.55 -14.97
CA PHE A 255 -11.45 20.19 -14.81
C PHE A 255 -10.58 20.00 -13.56
N PHE A 256 -9.96 21.07 -13.03
CA PHE A 256 -9.13 20.96 -11.83
C PHE A 256 -9.95 20.74 -10.56
N VAL A 257 -9.42 19.87 -9.69
CA VAL A 257 -9.83 19.78 -8.29
C VAL A 257 -9.40 21.06 -7.58
N LYS A 258 -10.34 21.70 -6.90
CA LYS A 258 -10.15 22.98 -6.20
C LYS A 258 -10.09 22.74 -4.69
N ASP A 259 -9.18 23.40 -4.00
CA ASP A 259 -9.17 23.46 -2.53
C ASP A 259 -10.37 24.27 -1.99
N LEU A 260 -10.50 24.32 -0.66
CA LEU A 260 -11.59 25.05 0.00
C LEU A 260 -11.60 26.56 -0.28
N ASN A 261 -10.45 27.11 -0.68
CA ASN A 261 -10.26 28.50 -1.09
C ASN A 261 -10.28 28.67 -2.62
N ARG A 262 -10.73 27.66 -3.35
CA ARG A 262 -10.79 27.60 -4.82
C ARG A 262 -9.43 27.63 -5.55
N ARG A 263 -8.35 27.16 -4.93
CA ARG A 263 -6.98 27.08 -5.47
C ARG A 263 -6.61 25.65 -5.92
N VAL A 264 -5.53 25.48 -6.67
CA VAL A 264 -5.18 24.23 -7.39
C VAL A 264 -3.71 23.77 -7.22
N GLN A 265 -3.14 23.70 -6.00
CA GLN A 265 -1.67 23.53 -5.78
C GLN A 265 -1.25 22.31 -4.90
N MET A 266 -0.14 21.63 -5.25
CA MET A 266 0.47 20.48 -4.51
C MET A 266 2.02 20.37 -4.68
N SER A 267 2.73 19.53 -3.88
CA SER A 267 4.21 19.29 -3.92
C SER A 267 4.66 17.89 -3.40
N TRP A 268 5.90 17.42 -3.71
CA TRP A 268 6.44 16.04 -3.47
C TRP A 268 7.85 15.96 -2.78
N TRP A 269 8.27 14.79 -2.25
CA TRP A 269 9.62 14.49 -1.65
C TRP A 269 10.06 13.00 -1.73
N GLN A 270 11.35 12.65 -1.47
CA GLN A 270 11.92 11.27 -1.58
C GLN A 270 13.25 11.05 -0.80
N GLU A 271 13.45 9.88 -0.15
CA GLU A 271 14.75 9.23 0.25
C GLU A 271 14.51 7.79 0.78
N LEU A 272 15.37 6.78 0.46
CA LEU A 272 15.48 5.39 1.01
C LEU A 272 15.63 4.31 -0.10
N PHE A 273 16.84 3.83 -0.41
CA PHE A 273 17.10 2.98 -1.58
C PHE A 273 17.44 1.49 -1.29
N ILE A 274 18.51 1.17 -0.54
CA ILE A 274 18.99 -0.23 -0.40
C ILE A 274 18.08 -1.08 0.52
N ARG A 275 17.75 -0.58 1.71
CA ARG A 275 16.82 -1.28 2.61
C ARG A 275 15.42 -1.40 1.99
N TRP A 276 15.06 -0.45 1.12
CA TRP A 276 13.83 -0.53 0.34
C TRP A 276 13.84 -1.72 -0.61
N LEU A 277 14.94 -1.93 -1.35
CA LEU A 277 15.06 -3.11 -2.21
C LEU A 277 14.84 -4.40 -1.42
N GLN A 278 15.51 -4.57 -0.28
CA GLN A 278 15.38 -5.77 0.57
C GLN A 278 13.95 -5.99 1.05
N ALA A 279 13.27 -4.93 1.49
CA ALA A 279 11.86 -4.98 1.88
C ALA A 279 10.91 -5.34 0.72
N ASN A 280 11.34 -5.17 -0.53
CA ASN A 280 10.54 -5.46 -1.72
C ASN A 280 10.87 -6.82 -2.36
N VAL A 281 11.89 -7.56 -1.88
CA VAL A 281 12.33 -8.84 -2.49
C VAL A 281 11.23 -9.88 -2.56
N PHE A 282 10.32 -9.93 -1.59
CA PHE A 282 9.20 -10.88 -1.59
C PHE A 282 7.85 -10.21 -1.88
N MET A 283 7.85 -8.96 -2.35
CA MET A 283 6.64 -8.25 -2.80
C MET A 283 6.26 -8.71 -4.21
N PRO A 284 5.05 -8.38 -4.72
CA PRO A 284 4.56 -8.90 -6.00
C PRO A 284 5.36 -8.43 -7.22
N SER A 285 6.11 -7.34 -7.10
CA SER A 285 6.97 -6.80 -8.14
C SER A 285 8.16 -6.06 -7.52
N LEU A 286 9.23 -5.92 -8.31
CA LEU A 286 10.45 -5.21 -7.94
C LEU A 286 10.75 -4.11 -8.96
N GLN A 287 10.78 -2.87 -8.49
CA GLN A 287 11.02 -1.69 -9.32
C GLN A 287 12.25 -0.95 -8.82
N TYR A 288 13.20 -0.70 -9.73
CA TYR A 288 14.28 0.24 -9.48
C TYR A 288 13.86 1.62 -9.95
N SER A 289 13.66 2.53 -9.00
CA SER A 289 13.62 3.95 -9.34
C SER A 289 15.03 4.44 -9.62
N PHE A 290 16.00 4.16 -8.72
CA PHE A 290 17.45 4.47 -8.84
C PHE A 290 18.27 3.28 -9.31
N VAL A 291 19.36 3.54 -10.04
CA VAL A 291 20.23 2.48 -10.55
C VAL A 291 21.34 2.15 -9.57
N PRO A 292 21.65 0.86 -9.32
CA PRO A 292 22.68 0.48 -8.35
C PRO A 292 24.10 0.95 -8.70
N TRP A 293 24.43 1.12 -9.99
CA TRP A 293 25.79 1.43 -10.44
C TRP A 293 26.18 2.90 -10.36
N ASP A 294 25.25 3.78 -9.98
CA ASP A 294 25.57 5.15 -9.62
C ASP A 294 26.09 5.27 -8.17
N TYR A 295 26.11 4.16 -7.41
CA TYR A 295 26.66 4.07 -6.06
C TYR A 295 28.07 3.42 -6.12
N ASP A 296 28.23 2.19 -5.59
CA ASP A 296 29.50 1.49 -5.52
C ASP A 296 29.37 -0.01 -5.88
N LYS A 297 30.52 -0.71 -5.94
CA LYS A 297 30.57 -2.13 -6.31
C LYS A 297 29.84 -3.04 -5.32
N GLU A 298 29.82 -2.67 -4.05
CA GLU A 298 29.13 -3.42 -2.99
C GLU A 298 27.62 -3.33 -3.19
N THR A 299 27.09 -2.13 -3.41
CA THR A 299 25.68 -1.86 -3.73
C THR A 299 25.25 -2.64 -4.97
N ILE A 300 26.03 -2.63 -6.05
CA ILE A 300 25.73 -3.40 -7.26
C ILE A 300 25.62 -4.90 -6.95
N ALA A 301 26.58 -5.45 -6.19
CA ALA A 301 26.59 -6.87 -5.85
C ALA A 301 25.39 -7.27 -4.99
N ILE A 302 25.05 -6.45 -3.98
CA ILE A 302 23.88 -6.65 -3.11
C ILE A 302 22.59 -6.56 -3.93
N CYS A 303 22.43 -5.51 -4.76
CA CYS A 303 21.24 -5.35 -5.59
C CYS A 303 21.05 -6.52 -6.55
N LYS A 304 22.14 -7.00 -7.18
CA LYS A 304 22.10 -8.16 -8.06
C LYS A 304 21.68 -9.44 -7.30
N LYS A 305 22.30 -9.73 -6.16
CA LYS A 305 21.95 -10.87 -5.29
C LYS A 305 20.45 -10.92 -4.99
N TYR A 306 19.86 -9.79 -4.60
CA TYR A 306 18.44 -9.73 -4.23
C TYR A 306 17.49 -9.72 -5.42
N THR A 307 17.91 -9.16 -6.56
CA THR A 307 17.17 -9.26 -7.81
C THR A 307 17.11 -10.71 -8.29
N ASP A 308 18.24 -11.42 -8.23
CA ASP A 308 18.31 -12.84 -8.57
C ASP A 308 17.48 -13.69 -7.59
N LEU A 309 17.48 -13.34 -6.29
CA LEU A 309 16.61 -13.99 -5.30
C LEU A 309 15.12 -13.78 -5.63
N HIS A 310 14.68 -12.55 -5.93
CA HIS A 310 13.30 -12.27 -6.34
C HIS A 310 12.90 -13.09 -7.58
N ALA A 311 13.77 -13.13 -8.60
CA ALA A 311 13.54 -13.93 -9.80
C ALA A 311 13.41 -15.42 -9.47
N ASN A 312 14.23 -15.95 -8.57
CA ASN A 312 14.14 -17.35 -8.12
C ASN A 312 12.85 -17.65 -7.35
N MET A 313 12.25 -16.66 -6.66
CA MET A 313 10.99 -16.79 -5.91
C MET A 313 9.74 -16.51 -6.75
N THR A 314 9.89 -16.27 -8.05
CA THR A 314 8.76 -16.02 -8.97
C THR A 314 7.69 -17.13 -8.92
N PRO A 315 8.03 -18.44 -8.86
CA PRO A 315 7.02 -19.49 -8.74
C PRO A 315 6.15 -19.35 -7.48
N GLU A 316 6.75 -19.00 -6.34
CA GLU A 316 6.04 -18.77 -5.08
C GLU A 316 5.15 -17.52 -5.14
N ILE A 317 5.63 -16.45 -5.80
CA ILE A 317 4.87 -15.22 -6.03
C ILE A 317 3.64 -15.50 -6.90
N LEU A 318 3.83 -16.18 -8.04
CA LEU A 318 2.74 -16.55 -8.94
C LEU A 318 1.73 -17.48 -8.25
N ASN A 319 2.21 -18.43 -7.45
CA ASN A 319 1.32 -19.28 -6.66
C ASN A 319 0.53 -18.46 -5.63
N ALA A 320 1.13 -17.48 -4.96
CA ALA A 320 0.43 -16.59 -4.04
C ALA A 320 -0.61 -15.71 -4.78
N MET A 321 -0.30 -15.19 -5.96
CA MET A 321 -1.25 -14.48 -6.83
C MET A 321 -2.40 -15.39 -7.26
N GLN A 322 -2.12 -16.64 -7.62
CA GLN A 322 -3.15 -17.60 -7.98
C GLN A 322 -4.09 -17.89 -6.80
N GLN A 323 -3.56 -17.94 -5.57
CA GLN A 323 -4.38 -18.03 -4.37
C GLN A 323 -5.21 -16.76 -4.13
N ALA A 324 -4.67 -15.57 -4.41
CA ALA A 324 -5.43 -14.34 -4.36
C ALA A 324 -6.61 -14.33 -5.36
N ILE A 325 -6.39 -14.78 -6.59
CA ILE A 325 -7.44 -14.87 -7.62
C ILE A 325 -8.51 -15.89 -7.22
N THR A 326 -8.09 -17.09 -6.83
CA THR A 326 -9.03 -18.20 -6.58
C THR A 326 -9.75 -18.06 -5.24
N LYS A 327 -9.01 -17.77 -4.17
CA LYS A 327 -9.50 -17.77 -2.78
C LYS A 327 -9.68 -16.39 -2.18
N GLY A 328 -9.08 -15.35 -2.76
CA GLY A 328 -9.10 -14.00 -2.18
C GLY A 328 -8.10 -13.80 -1.04
N THR A 329 -7.11 -14.68 -0.89
CA THR A 329 -6.05 -14.53 0.10
C THR A 329 -5.07 -13.43 -0.33
N PRO A 330 -4.59 -12.55 0.56
CA PRO A 330 -3.57 -11.58 0.21
C PRO A 330 -2.30 -12.27 -0.33
N VAL A 331 -1.61 -11.65 -1.29
CA VAL A 331 -0.31 -12.15 -1.78
C VAL A 331 0.74 -12.05 -0.69
N ASN A 332 0.75 -10.92 0.03
CA ASN A 332 1.63 -10.67 1.16
C ASN A 332 0.83 -10.45 2.44
N PRO A 333 0.33 -11.52 3.09
CA PRO A 333 -0.43 -11.36 4.31
C PRO A 333 0.49 -11.06 5.51
N PRO A 334 -0.05 -10.45 6.58
CA PRO A 334 0.67 -10.33 7.85
C PRO A 334 0.90 -11.70 8.49
N ILE A 335 1.88 -11.82 9.38
CA ILE A 335 2.31 -13.13 9.90
C ILE A 335 1.25 -13.86 10.74
N TRP A 336 0.32 -13.15 11.38
CA TRP A 336 -0.83 -13.75 12.08
C TRP A 336 -1.79 -14.47 11.14
N TRP A 337 -1.66 -14.33 9.82
CA TRP A 337 -2.48 -15.05 8.87
C TRP A 337 -2.28 -16.56 8.89
N ILE A 338 -1.12 -17.03 9.38
CA ILE A 338 -0.82 -18.46 9.57
C ILE A 338 -1.66 -19.03 10.70
N ASP A 339 -1.77 -18.30 11.81
CA ASP A 339 -2.58 -18.65 12.96
C ASP A 339 -3.33 -17.41 13.44
N PRO A 340 -4.61 -17.24 13.08
CA PRO A 340 -5.42 -16.08 13.44
C PRO A 340 -5.86 -16.12 14.91
N THR A 341 -5.21 -16.93 15.74
CA THR A 341 -5.37 -16.90 17.20
C THR A 341 -4.08 -16.53 17.93
N ASP A 342 -2.97 -16.36 17.20
CA ASP A 342 -1.66 -15.99 17.75
C ASP A 342 -1.63 -14.50 18.15
N GLU A 343 -1.71 -14.24 19.47
CA GLU A 343 -1.70 -12.88 20.01
C GLU A 343 -0.34 -12.18 19.93
N GLU A 344 0.77 -12.92 19.85
CA GLU A 344 2.09 -12.33 19.65
C GLU A 344 2.25 -11.86 18.20
N ALA A 345 1.80 -12.67 17.24
CA ALA A 345 1.84 -12.32 15.82
C ALA A 345 1.05 -11.05 15.47
N TYR A 346 0.01 -10.71 16.24
CA TYR A 346 -0.72 -9.44 16.09
C TYR A 346 0.11 -8.20 16.42
N LYS A 347 1.17 -8.34 17.22
CA LYS A 347 1.98 -7.19 17.66
C LYS A 347 3.06 -6.83 16.64
N ILE A 348 3.31 -7.70 15.66
CA ILE A 348 4.39 -7.57 14.70
C ILE A 348 3.93 -6.76 13.48
N ASN A 349 4.69 -5.73 13.13
CA ASN A 349 4.39 -4.79 12.04
C ASN A 349 5.54 -4.59 11.06
N ASP A 350 6.66 -5.27 11.25
CA ASP A 350 7.88 -5.15 10.46
C ASP A 350 8.31 -6.52 9.88
N GLU A 351 7.37 -7.47 9.84
CA GLU A 351 7.49 -8.79 9.22
C GLU A 351 6.25 -9.06 8.37
N TYR A 352 6.44 -9.75 7.26
CA TYR A 352 5.34 -10.10 6.36
C TYR A 352 5.58 -11.46 5.71
N LEU A 353 4.52 -12.05 5.18
CA LEU A 353 4.60 -13.32 4.46
C LEU A 353 4.59 -13.10 2.95
N LEU A 354 5.08 -14.07 2.20
CA LEU A 354 4.71 -14.30 0.80
C LEU A 354 3.90 -15.61 0.76
N GLY A 355 2.61 -15.47 0.46
CA GLY A 355 1.61 -16.51 0.69
C GLY A 355 1.58 -16.94 2.17
N GLU A 356 1.68 -18.24 2.42
CA GLU A 356 1.79 -18.80 3.78
C GLU A 356 3.11 -19.59 3.98
N THR A 357 4.07 -19.42 3.05
CA THR A 357 5.23 -20.31 2.92
C THR A 357 6.57 -19.63 3.12
N ILE A 358 6.66 -18.31 2.95
CA ILE A 358 7.89 -17.54 3.16
C ILE A 358 7.59 -16.40 4.12
N LEU A 359 8.42 -16.22 5.14
CA LEU A 359 8.40 -15.07 6.05
C LEU A 359 9.61 -14.20 5.77
N ALA A 360 9.41 -12.89 5.64
CA ALA A 360 10.45 -11.90 5.45
C ALA A 360 10.45 -10.89 6.61
N ALA A 361 11.63 -10.55 7.10
CA ALA A 361 11.83 -9.65 8.24
C ALA A 361 12.90 -8.58 7.89
N PRO A 362 12.59 -7.59 7.03
CA PRO A 362 13.56 -6.58 6.57
C PRO A 362 14.02 -5.64 7.68
N VAL A 363 15.24 -5.11 7.63
CA VAL A 363 15.69 -4.07 8.56
C VAL A 363 15.08 -2.72 8.16
N THR A 364 14.27 -2.14 9.04
CA THR A 364 13.49 -0.91 8.78
C THR A 364 14.05 0.34 9.49
N GLN A 365 15.08 0.18 10.31
CA GLN A 365 15.73 1.27 11.05
C GLN A 365 17.11 1.57 10.49
N GLU A 366 17.41 2.86 10.30
CA GLU A 366 18.71 3.32 9.79
C GLU A 366 19.86 2.93 10.74
N GLY A 367 20.96 2.42 10.18
CA GLY A 367 22.16 2.03 10.93
C GLY A 367 22.06 0.68 11.65
N PHE A 368 20.89 0.02 11.65
CA PHE A 368 20.73 -1.26 12.33
C PHE A 368 21.31 -2.40 11.48
N THR A 369 22.00 -3.31 12.16
CA THR A 369 22.59 -4.54 11.57
C THR A 369 22.09 -5.80 12.26
N ARG A 370 21.14 -5.68 13.19
CA ARG A 370 20.50 -6.80 13.89
C ARG A 370 19.06 -6.45 14.20
N ARG A 371 18.19 -7.45 14.35
CA ARG A 371 16.79 -7.27 14.77
C ARG A 371 16.23 -8.49 15.48
N ASP A 372 15.17 -8.30 16.24
CA ASP A 372 14.36 -9.41 16.73
C ASP A 372 13.41 -9.90 15.63
N ILE A 373 13.13 -11.21 15.63
CA ILE A 373 12.25 -11.85 14.66
C ILE A 373 11.32 -12.83 15.36
N TYR A 374 10.03 -12.82 15.05
CA TYR A 374 9.08 -13.80 15.54
C TYR A 374 8.70 -14.81 14.44
N LEU A 375 8.89 -16.09 14.72
CA LEU A 375 8.42 -17.15 13.82
C LEU A 375 7.10 -17.72 14.37
N PRO A 376 5.98 -17.63 13.63
CA PRO A 376 4.72 -18.23 14.06
C PRO A 376 4.76 -19.76 13.92
N ILE A 377 3.66 -20.43 14.30
CA ILE A 377 3.58 -21.89 14.29
C ILE A 377 4.00 -22.53 12.94
N GLY A 378 4.89 -23.52 13.05
CA GLY A 378 5.41 -24.26 11.90
C GLY A 378 6.89 -24.61 12.03
N THR A 379 7.39 -25.38 11.07
CA THR A 379 8.82 -25.67 10.93
C THR A 379 9.39 -24.79 9.84
N TRP A 380 10.34 -23.94 10.19
CA TRP A 380 10.93 -22.92 9.34
C TRP A 380 12.40 -23.24 9.05
N PHE A 381 12.80 -23.15 7.79
CA PHE A 381 14.19 -23.22 7.37
C PHE A 381 14.72 -21.80 7.19
N ASP A 382 15.86 -21.50 7.81
CA ASP A 382 16.62 -20.26 7.64
C ASP A 382 17.72 -20.48 6.60
N PRO A 383 17.60 -19.92 5.38
CA PRO A 383 18.61 -20.11 4.34
C PRO A 383 19.91 -19.34 4.61
N ASN A 384 19.88 -18.29 5.43
CA ASN A 384 21.09 -17.51 5.76
C ASN A 384 21.99 -18.28 6.72
N LYS A 385 21.40 -19.04 7.67
CA LYS A 385 22.14 -19.83 8.67
C LYS A 385 22.18 -21.33 8.39
N GLY A 386 21.38 -21.82 7.44
CA GLY A 386 21.24 -23.25 7.13
C GLY A 386 20.56 -24.05 8.24
N THR A 387 19.79 -23.40 9.12
CA THR A 387 19.20 -24.03 10.30
C THR A 387 17.69 -24.26 10.17
N ILE A 388 17.17 -25.28 10.86
CA ILE A 388 15.74 -25.52 11.00
C ILE A 388 15.29 -25.07 12.39
N ILE A 389 14.18 -24.34 12.44
CA ILE A 389 13.65 -23.70 13.63
C ILE A 389 12.16 -24.06 13.74
N ASN A 390 11.71 -24.50 14.91
CA ASN A 390 10.29 -24.75 15.17
C ASN A 390 9.68 -23.54 15.88
N GLY A 391 8.65 -22.95 15.28
CA GLY A 391 7.81 -21.92 15.91
C GLY A 391 6.60 -22.53 16.65
N PRO A 392 5.88 -21.75 17.47
CA PRO A 392 6.07 -20.32 17.68
C PRO A 392 7.29 -19.99 18.55
N THR A 393 8.16 -19.07 18.11
CA THR A 393 9.34 -18.68 18.89
C THR A 393 9.91 -17.32 18.49
N TRP A 394 10.58 -16.65 19.42
CA TRP A 394 11.35 -15.44 19.17
C TRP A 394 12.82 -15.76 18.90
N LEU A 395 13.34 -15.27 17.79
CA LEU A 395 14.76 -15.18 17.50
C LEU A 395 15.23 -13.79 17.94
N ARG A 396 15.82 -13.72 19.13
CA ARG A 396 16.36 -12.46 19.64
C ARG A 396 17.70 -12.16 19.00
N ASP A 397 17.92 -10.89 18.70
CA ASP A 397 19.20 -10.36 18.28
C ASP A 397 19.77 -11.03 17.01
N TYR A 398 18.91 -11.26 16.02
CA TYR A 398 19.28 -11.92 14.78
C TYR A 398 20.19 -11.00 13.94
N ASP A 399 21.34 -11.53 13.53
CA ASP A 399 22.32 -10.82 12.70
C ASP A 399 21.80 -10.54 11.28
N ALA A 400 21.75 -9.27 10.90
CA ALA A 400 21.20 -8.75 9.66
C ALA A 400 22.04 -7.57 9.11
N PRO A 401 23.34 -7.77 8.81
CA PRO A 401 24.19 -6.76 8.19
C PRO A 401 23.62 -6.28 6.85
N LEU A 402 24.24 -5.25 6.26
CA LEU A 402 23.68 -4.56 5.08
C LEU A 402 23.39 -5.52 3.90
N ASP A 403 24.14 -6.61 3.75
CA ASP A 403 23.99 -7.60 2.67
C ASP A 403 23.11 -8.80 3.04
N ILE A 404 22.49 -8.82 4.23
CA ILE A 404 21.65 -9.90 4.72
C ILE A 404 20.21 -9.40 4.99
N LEU A 405 19.25 -10.17 4.45
CA LEU A 405 17.82 -10.02 4.64
C LEU A 405 17.40 -11.28 5.39
N PRO A 406 16.93 -11.17 6.64
CA PRO A 406 16.35 -12.31 7.32
C PRO A 406 15.07 -12.77 6.62
N TYR A 407 15.05 -14.03 6.19
CA TYR A 407 13.86 -14.66 5.61
C TYR A 407 13.86 -16.16 5.92
N PHE A 408 12.68 -16.76 5.95
CA PHE A 408 12.47 -18.12 6.40
C PHE A 408 11.47 -18.84 5.50
N ILE A 409 11.77 -20.09 5.17
CA ILE A 409 10.93 -20.93 4.30
C ILE A 409 10.24 -21.99 5.14
N LYS A 410 8.92 -22.00 5.13
CA LYS A 410 8.11 -23.01 5.83
C LYS A 410 8.28 -24.36 5.16
N LYS A 411 8.68 -25.38 5.91
CA LYS A 411 8.79 -26.74 5.39
C LYS A 411 7.38 -27.31 5.19
N LYS A 412 7.14 -27.93 4.05
CA LYS A 412 5.94 -28.74 3.82
C LYS A 412 6.10 -30.03 4.63
N HIS A 413 5.14 -30.32 5.50
CA HIS A 413 5.00 -31.67 6.06
C HIS A 413 4.42 -32.54 4.93
N TYR A 414 5.22 -33.50 4.45
CA TYR A 414 4.76 -34.52 3.51
C TYR A 414 4.02 -35.63 4.24
#